data_AF-A0A3P7L2G5-F1
#
_entry.id   AF-A0A3P7L2G5-F1
#
_cell.length_a   1.000
_cell.length_b   1.000
_cell.length_c   1.000
_cell.angle_alpha   90.00
_cell.angle_beta   90.00
_cell.angle_gamma   90.00
#
_symmetry.space_group_name_H-M   'P 1'
#
loop_
_entity.id
_entity.type
_entity.pdbx_description
1 polymer ?
#
loop_
_entity_poly.entity_id
_entity_poly.type
_entity_poly.pdbx_seq_one_letter_code
_entity_poly.pdbx_strand_id
1 'polypeptide(L)'
;MAQKVGSAEMIARIVDDLKDENEQYRKMVMETVENIVALQGANEIDSRILYAFQEQTQEDAVMLDGFGTVCKGLGRRTKPYLPQICGTILWRLNNKSAKVRQQAADLIARVAPVMHICEEEKLMGHLGVVLYEYLGEEYPEVLGSILGALKSICNVIGMTKMTPPIKDLLPRLEF
;
A
#
# COMPACT_ATOMS: atom_id res chain seq x y z
N MET A 1 -33.76 -4.54 12.55
CA MET A 1 -32.91 -5.68 12.12
C MET A 1 -32.58 -5.63 10.61
N ALA A 2 -32.36 -4.44 10.02
CA ALA A 2 -32.17 -4.30 8.57
C ALA A 2 -30.71 -4.04 8.12
N GLN A 3 -29.75 -3.97 9.04
CA GLN A 3 -28.31 -3.77 8.76
C GLN A 3 -27.55 -5.11 8.59
N LYS A 4 -28.15 -6.11 7.92
CA LYS A 4 -27.52 -7.43 7.76
C LYS A 4 -27.53 -7.94 6.32
N VAL A 5 -27.42 -7.04 5.35
CA VAL A 5 -26.73 -7.44 4.10
C VAL A 5 -25.25 -7.47 4.46
N GLY A 6 -24.62 -8.64 4.39
CA GLY A 6 -23.22 -8.81 4.81
C GLY A 6 -22.29 -7.93 3.97
N SER A 7 -21.29 -7.30 4.61
CA SER A 7 -20.26 -6.49 3.93
C SER A 7 -19.66 -7.21 2.71
N ALA A 8 -19.50 -8.53 2.82
CA ALA A 8 -19.04 -9.39 1.75
C ALA A 8 -19.94 -9.37 0.51
N GLU A 9 -21.26 -9.44 0.69
CA GLU A 9 -22.20 -9.48 -0.43
C GLU A 9 -22.25 -8.13 -1.16
N MET A 10 -22.21 -7.03 -0.41
CA MET A 10 -22.16 -5.68 -1.00
C MET A 10 -20.89 -5.50 -1.84
N ILE A 11 -19.73 -5.87 -1.28
CA ILE A 11 -18.45 -5.74 -1.97
C ILE A 11 -18.37 -6.69 -3.16
N ALA A 12 -18.84 -7.93 -3.04
CA ALA A 12 -18.83 -8.90 -4.14
C ALA A 12 -19.63 -8.42 -5.36
N ARG A 13 -20.64 -7.57 -5.18
CA ARG A 13 -21.45 -7.01 -6.27
C ARG A 13 -20.77 -5.85 -7.02
N ILE A 14 -19.82 -5.16 -6.38
CA ILE A 14 -19.17 -3.96 -6.95
C ILE A 14 -17.68 -4.14 -7.18
N VAL A 15 -17.04 -5.22 -6.70
CA VAL A 15 -15.58 -5.37 -6.77
C VAL A 15 -15.07 -5.47 -8.21
N ASP A 16 -15.84 -6.09 -9.10
CA ASP A 16 -15.46 -6.21 -10.51
C ASP A 16 -15.59 -4.86 -11.24
N ASP A 17 -16.41 -3.93 -10.73
CA ASP A 17 -16.54 -2.56 -11.24
C ASP A 17 -15.30 -1.69 -10.99
N LEU A 18 -14.37 -2.14 -10.13
CA LEU A 18 -13.04 -1.54 -10.05
C LEU A 18 -12.28 -1.65 -11.39
N LYS A 19 -12.74 -2.46 -12.35
CA LYS A 19 -12.13 -2.60 -13.67
C LYS A 19 -12.85 -1.81 -14.76
N ASP A 20 -13.86 -1.02 -14.41
CA ASP A 20 -14.63 -0.21 -15.36
C ASP A 20 -13.73 0.79 -16.10
N GLU A 21 -14.05 1.13 -17.34
CA GLU A 21 -13.27 2.09 -18.14
C GLU A 21 -13.37 3.52 -17.58
N ASN A 22 -14.50 3.86 -16.94
CA ASN A 22 -14.75 5.15 -16.34
C ASN A 22 -14.01 5.32 -15.01
N GLU A 23 -13.00 6.17 -15.03
CA GLU A 23 -12.17 6.49 -13.87
C GLU A 23 -12.97 7.01 -12.66
N GLN A 24 -13.95 7.88 -12.88
CA GLN A 24 -14.76 8.42 -11.79
C GLN A 24 -15.62 7.33 -11.14
N TYR A 25 -16.10 6.38 -11.93
CA TYR A 25 -16.85 5.23 -11.44
C TYR A 25 -15.97 4.32 -10.59
N ARG A 26 -14.74 4.01 -11.07
CA ARG A 26 -13.78 3.23 -10.29
C ARG A 26 -13.45 3.88 -8.94
N LYS A 27 -13.29 5.20 -8.87
CA LYS A 27 -13.06 5.93 -7.60
C LYS A 27 -14.24 5.79 -6.65
N MET A 28 -15.46 6.02 -7.14
CA MET A 28 -16.66 5.87 -6.33
C MET A 28 -16.81 4.44 -5.77
N VAL A 29 -16.50 3.43 -6.59
CA VAL A 29 -16.49 2.02 -6.16
C VAL A 29 -15.44 1.80 -5.06
N MET A 30 -14.23 2.33 -5.23
CA MET A 30 -13.17 2.22 -4.22
C MET A 30 -13.55 2.90 -2.91
N GLU A 31 -14.07 4.14 -2.93
CA GLU A 31 -14.54 4.83 -1.72
C GLU A 31 -15.64 4.04 -1.03
N THR A 32 -16.54 3.42 -1.81
CA THR A 32 -17.61 2.57 -1.27
C THR A 32 -17.03 1.34 -0.57
N VAL A 33 -16.09 0.64 -1.21
CA VAL A 33 -15.38 -0.50 -0.62
C VAL A 33 -14.65 -0.09 0.65
N GLU A 34 -13.89 1.01 0.60
CA GLU A 34 -13.12 1.54 1.73
C GLU A 34 -14.04 1.79 2.92
N ASN A 35 -15.14 2.51 2.71
CA ASN A 35 -16.10 2.82 3.76
C ASN A 35 -16.73 1.56 4.38
N ILE A 36 -17.08 0.57 3.56
CA ILE A 36 -17.61 -0.70 4.06
C ILE A 36 -16.56 -1.42 4.93
N VAL A 37 -15.32 -1.51 4.46
CA VAL A 37 -14.22 -2.16 5.20
C VAL A 37 -13.92 -1.43 6.50
N ALA A 38 -13.89 -0.10 6.48
CA ALA A 38 -13.61 0.72 7.65
C ALA A 38 -14.70 0.59 8.73
N LEU A 39 -15.98 0.49 8.32
CA LEU A 39 -17.12 0.41 9.24
C LEU A 39 -17.41 -1.01 9.74
N GLN A 40 -17.24 -2.03 8.90
CA GLN A 40 -17.70 -3.40 9.17
C GLN A 40 -16.55 -4.42 9.29
N GLY A 41 -15.32 -4.01 8.98
CA GLY A 41 -14.17 -4.91 8.89
C GLY A 41 -14.19 -5.76 7.61
N ALA A 42 -13.14 -6.57 7.43
CA ALA A 42 -12.96 -7.40 6.23
C ALA A 42 -13.04 -8.92 6.48
N ASN A 43 -13.65 -9.34 7.59
CA ASN A 43 -13.69 -10.75 7.99
C ASN A 43 -14.36 -11.64 6.94
N GLU A 44 -15.46 -11.16 6.34
CA GLU A 44 -16.25 -11.91 5.36
C GLU A 44 -15.85 -11.61 3.90
N ILE A 45 -14.96 -10.64 3.66
CA ILE A 45 -14.58 -10.19 2.32
C ILE A 45 -13.59 -11.18 1.70
N ASP A 46 -13.77 -11.57 0.44
CA ASP A 46 -12.81 -12.37 -0.31
C ASP A 46 -11.55 -11.56 -0.68
N SER A 47 -10.37 -12.17 -0.56
CA SER A 47 -9.09 -11.60 -0.95
C SER A 47 -8.97 -11.32 -2.46
N ARG A 48 -9.93 -11.80 -3.28
CA ARG A 48 -10.08 -11.45 -4.70
C ARG A 48 -10.03 -9.95 -4.99
N ILE A 49 -10.44 -9.11 -4.04
CA ILE A 49 -10.37 -7.65 -4.17
C ILE A 49 -8.95 -7.13 -4.43
N LEU A 50 -7.93 -7.86 -3.95
CA LEU A 50 -6.52 -7.50 -4.20
C LEU A 50 -6.12 -7.68 -5.67
N TYR A 51 -6.75 -8.61 -6.42
CA TYR A 51 -6.52 -8.75 -7.85
C TYR A 51 -7.10 -7.57 -8.64
N ALA A 52 -8.30 -7.10 -8.27
CA ALA A 52 -8.90 -5.93 -8.92
C ALA A 52 -8.05 -4.66 -8.70
N PHE A 53 -7.32 -4.59 -7.59
CA PHE A 53 -6.42 -3.47 -7.33
C PHE A 53 -5.12 -3.51 -8.16
N GLN A 54 -4.64 -4.70 -8.53
CA GLN A 54 -3.42 -4.83 -9.34
C GLN A 54 -3.54 -4.20 -10.73
N GLU A 55 -4.77 -4.14 -11.25
CA GLU A 55 -5.06 -3.56 -12.56
C GLU A 55 -5.21 -2.02 -12.49
N GLN A 56 -5.17 -1.42 -11.30
CA GLN A 56 -5.14 0.04 -11.16
C GLN A 56 -3.77 0.58 -11.55
N THR A 57 -3.71 1.19 -12.73
CA THR A 57 -2.48 1.80 -13.28
C THR A 57 -2.40 3.30 -13.03
N GLN A 58 -3.49 3.91 -12.58
CA GLN A 58 -3.61 5.36 -12.45
C GLN A 58 -3.15 5.91 -11.10
N GLU A 59 -2.75 7.17 -11.14
CA GLU A 59 -2.18 7.90 -10.02
C GLU A 59 -3.25 8.58 -9.16
N ASP A 60 -4.08 7.82 -8.44
CA ASP A 60 -5.14 8.39 -7.60
C ASP A 60 -4.99 8.12 -6.10
N ALA A 61 -5.16 9.16 -5.28
CA ALA A 61 -5.10 9.08 -3.83
C ALA A 61 -6.23 8.23 -3.24
N VAL A 62 -7.44 8.29 -3.81
CA VAL A 62 -8.57 7.45 -3.39
C VAL A 62 -8.24 5.97 -3.56
N MET A 63 -7.60 5.61 -4.68
CA MET A 63 -7.18 4.24 -4.94
C MET A 63 -6.13 3.79 -3.92
N LEU A 64 -5.12 4.62 -3.67
CA LEU A 64 -4.09 4.36 -2.68
C LEU A 64 -4.66 4.14 -1.28
N ASP A 65 -5.57 5.02 -0.88
CA ASP A 65 -6.14 5.06 0.46
C ASP A 65 -7.04 3.85 0.71
N GLY A 66 -7.95 3.59 -0.23
CA GLY A 66 -8.82 2.42 -0.20
C GLY A 66 -8.03 1.11 -0.16
N PHE A 67 -6.94 0.99 -0.91
CA PHE A 67 -6.11 -0.22 -0.85
C PHE A 67 -5.39 -0.41 0.47
N GLY A 68 -4.84 0.66 1.05
CA GLY A 68 -4.25 0.62 2.39
C GLY A 68 -5.27 0.13 3.43
N THR A 69 -6.49 0.66 3.36
CA THR A 69 -7.61 0.26 4.23
C THR A 69 -8.00 -1.20 4.02
N VAL A 70 -8.12 -1.66 2.77
CA VAL A 70 -8.40 -3.07 2.44
C VAL A 70 -7.32 -4.01 2.96
N CYS A 71 -6.04 -3.70 2.72
CA CYS A 71 -4.91 -4.51 3.21
C CYS A 71 -4.90 -4.60 4.73
N LYS A 72 -5.18 -3.49 5.41
CA LYS A 72 -5.28 -3.43 6.88
C LYS A 72 -6.47 -4.23 7.39
N GLY A 73 -7.62 -4.13 6.74
CA GLY A 73 -8.81 -4.91 7.07
C GLY A 73 -8.60 -6.42 6.91
N LEU A 74 -7.96 -6.84 5.81
CA LEU A 74 -7.65 -8.26 5.55
C LEU A 74 -6.57 -8.81 6.49
N GLY A 75 -5.64 -7.96 6.95
CA GLY A 75 -4.60 -8.32 7.90
C GLY A 75 -3.72 -9.48 7.40
N ARG A 76 -3.62 -10.57 8.17
CA ARG A 76 -2.81 -11.76 7.80
C ARG A 76 -3.25 -12.42 6.49
N ARG A 77 -4.49 -12.20 6.05
CA ARG A 77 -5.02 -12.72 4.77
C ARG A 77 -4.38 -12.04 3.55
N THR A 78 -3.70 -10.91 3.75
CA THR A 78 -2.92 -10.24 2.70
C THR A 78 -1.62 -10.96 2.39
N LYS A 79 -1.11 -11.82 3.29
CA LYS A 79 0.21 -12.46 3.20
C LYS A 79 0.53 -13.11 1.84
N PRO A 80 -0.36 -13.94 1.24
CA PRO A 80 -0.07 -14.59 -0.04
C PRO A 80 0.16 -13.61 -1.21
N TYR A 81 -0.36 -12.39 -1.07
CA TYR A 81 -0.33 -11.36 -2.10
C TYR A 81 0.82 -10.36 -1.91
N LEU A 82 1.43 -10.31 -0.72
CA LEU A 82 2.50 -9.35 -0.41
C LEU A 82 3.68 -9.38 -1.39
N PRO A 83 4.19 -10.55 -1.85
CA PRO A 83 5.26 -10.57 -2.84
C PRO A 83 4.87 -9.86 -4.14
N GLN A 84 3.64 -10.10 -4.63
CA GLN A 84 3.15 -9.48 -5.85
C GLN A 84 2.90 -7.99 -5.67
N ILE A 85 2.29 -7.58 -4.54
CA ILE A 85 2.08 -6.17 -4.18
C ILE A 85 3.42 -5.42 -4.17
N CYS A 86 4.44 -6.01 -3.54
CA CYS A 86 5.78 -5.42 -3.52
C CYS A 86 6.41 -5.36 -4.91
N GLY A 87 6.23 -6.38 -5.75
CA GLY A 87 6.65 -6.36 -7.15
C GLY A 87 6.05 -5.18 -7.93
N THR A 88 4.73 -4.95 -7.79
CA THR A 88 4.06 -3.80 -8.40
C THR A 88 4.56 -2.47 -7.86
N ILE A 89 4.75 -2.35 -6.54
CA ILE A 89 5.31 -1.15 -5.89
C ILE A 89 6.71 -0.84 -6.44
N LEU A 90 7.59 -1.83 -6.52
CA LEU A 90 8.96 -1.68 -7.02
C LEU A 90 8.97 -1.23 -8.49
N TRP A 91 8.09 -1.80 -9.30
CA TRP A 91 7.93 -1.35 -10.69
C TRP A 91 7.45 0.11 -10.78
N ARG A 92 6.51 0.52 -9.92
CA ARG A 92 6.02 1.90 -9.83
C ARG A 92 7.09 2.88 -9.30
N LEU A 93 7.96 2.47 -8.38
CA LEU A 93 9.07 3.29 -7.89
C LEU A 93 10.10 3.63 -8.97
N ASN A 94 10.20 2.84 -10.04
CA ASN A 94 11.09 3.14 -11.18
C ASN A 94 10.39 3.87 -12.34
N ASN A 95 9.20 4.42 -12.10
CA ASN A 95 8.44 5.11 -13.14
C ASN A 95 9.03 6.51 -13.45
N LYS A 96 8.93 6.95 -14.71
CA LYS A 96 9.35 8.30 -15.14
C LYS A 96 8.59 9.41 -14.40
N SER A 97 7.30 9.20 -14.13
CA SER A 97 6.47 10.14 -13.39
C SER A 97 6.87 10.16 -11.91
N ALA A 98 7.33 11.34 -11.45
CA ALA A 98 7.65 11.60 -10.05
C ALA A 98 6.45 11.32 -9.13
N LYS A 99 5.24 11.60 -9.61
CA LYS A 99 4.00 11.40 -8.86
C LYS A 99 3.66 9.92 -8.67
N VAL A 100 3.95 9.06 -9.65
CA VAL A 100 3.85 7.59 -9.46
C VAL A 100 4.82 7.11 -8.38
N ARG A 101 6.07 7.60 -8.41
CA ARG A 101 7.09 7.21 -7.43
C ARG A 101 6.69 7.63 -6.02
N GLN A 102 6.17 8.85 -5.88
CA GLN A 102 5.63 9.38 -4.62
C GLN A 102 4.57 8.43 -4.05
N GLN A 103 3.56 8.09 -4.86
CA GLN A 103 2.47 7.20 -4.42
C GLN A 103 2.96 5.79 -4.09
N ALA A 104 3.95 5.28 -4.81
CA ALA A 104 4.52 3.96 -4.52
C ALA A 104 5.20 3.96 -3.14
N ALA A 105 5.93 5.02 -2.80
CA ALA A 105 6.51 5.19 -1.47
C ALA A 105 5.41 5.34 -0.40
N ASP A 106 4.38 6.16 -0.64
CA ASP A 106 3.24 6.30 0.27
C ASP A 106 2.53 4.95 0.51
N LEU A 107 2.45 4.11 -0.52
CA LEU A 107 1.85 2.78 -0.41
C LEU A 107 2.65 1.86 0.50
N ILE A 108 3.99 1.90 0.41
CA ILE A 108 4.85 1.16 1.33
C ILE A 108 4.57 1.59 2.78
N ALA A 109 4.45 2.90 3.02
CA ALA A 109 4.19 3.42 4.35
C ALA A 109 2.87 2.87 4.94
N ARG A 110 1.83 2.73 4.10
CA ARG A 110 0.51 2.20 4.50
C ARG A 110 0.49 0.68 4.69
N VAL A 111 1.27 -0.06 3.92
CA VAL A 111 1.27 -1.54 3.93
C VAL A 111 2.28 -2.12 4.93
N ALA A 112 3.29 -1.35 5.36
CA ALA A 112 4.31 -1.81 6.31
C ALA A 112 3.74 -2.45 7.60
N PRO A 113 2.70 -1.91 8.28
CA PRO A 113 2.10 -2.57 9.44
C PRO A 113 1.50 -3.95 9.11
N VAL A 114 0.92 -4.10 7.91
CA VAL A 114 0.34 -5.37 7.44
C VAL A 114 1.44 -6.38 7.15
N MET A 115 2.53 -5.96 6.51
CA MET A 115 3.71 -6.80 6.28
C MET A 115 4.31 -7.31 7.59
N HIS A 116 4.35 -6.46 8.61
CA HIS A 116 4.85 -6.83 9.93
C HIS A 116 4.01 -7.93 10.60
N ILE A 117 2.67 -7.78 10.65
CA ILE A 117 1.81 -8.82 11.25
C ILE A 117 1.78 -10.12 10.41
N CYS A 118 2.16 -10.04 9.13
CA CYS A 118 2.35 -11.18 8.24
C CYS A 118 3.73 -11.84 8.41
N GLU A 119 4.61 -11.28 9.24
CA GLU A 119 5.97 -11.76 9.50
C GLU A 119 6.87 -11.73 8.24
N GLU A 120 6.59 -10.82 7.31
CA GLU A 120 7.34 -10.62 6.06
C GLU A 120 8.51 -9.63 6.23
N GLU A 121 9.35 -9.86 7.25
CA GLU A 121 10.49 -8.98 7.57
C GLU A 121 11.50 -8.88 6.42
N LYS A 122 11.78 -9.99 5.72
CA LYS A 122 12.71 -10.00 4.58
C LYS A 122 12.25 -9.10 3.45
N LEU A 123 10.95 -9.09 3.16
CA LEU A 123 10.36 -8.31 2.09
C LEU A 123 10.42 -6.81 2.42
N MET A 124 10.11 -6.44 3.67
CA MET A 124 10.29 -5.06 4.11
C MET A 124 11.76 -4.64 4.15
N GLY A 125 12.68 -5.54 4.51
CA GLY A 125 14.12 -5.28 4.44
C GLY A 125 14.58 -4.99 3.01
N HIS A 126 14.09 -5.73 2.02
CA HIS A 126 14.35 -5.45 0.62
C HIS A 126 13.79 -4.08 0.18
N LEU A 127 12.55 -3.75 0.56
CA LEU A 127 11.98 -2.42 0.31
C LEU A 127 12.80 -1.31 0.98
N GLY A 128 13.33 -1.54 2.18
CA GLY A 128 14.19 -0.60 2.90
C GLY A 128 15.50 -0.30 2.13
N VAL A 129 16.14 -1.34 1.58
CA VAL A 129 17.32 -1.17 0.72
C VAL A 129 17.00 -0.38 -0.53
N VAL A 130 15.91 -0.71 -1.22
CA VAL A 130 15.52 0.02 -2.43
C VAL A 130 15.23 1.48 -2.10
N LEU A 131 14.39 1.77 -1.10
CA LEU A 131 14.08 3.15 -0.70
C LEU A 131 15.32 3.95 -0.31
N TYR A 132 16.32 3.32 0.28
CA TYR A 132 17.60 3.96 0.59
C TYR A 132 18.37 4.43 -0.64
N GLU A 133 18.36 3.61 -1.71
CA GLU A 133 19.00 3.97 -2.99
C GLU A 133 18.31 5.19 -3.64
N TYR A 134 17.00 5.36 -3.40
CA TYR A 134 16.20 6.49 -3.88
C TYR A 134 16.31 7.77 -3.03
N LEU A 135 17.17 7.82 -1.99
CA LEU A 135 17.37 9.05 -1.21
C LEU A 135 18.01 10.21 -2.00
N GLY A 136 18.57 9.94 -3.19
CA GLY A 136 19.07 10.98 -4.11
C GLY A 136 18.00 11.55 -5.04
N GLU A 137 16.72 11.40 -4.71
CA GLU A 137 15.61 11.91 -5.52
C GLU A 137 15.61 13.44 -5.60
N GLU A 138 15.45 13.97 -6.81
CA GLU A 138 15.56 15.41 -7.09
C GLU A 138 14.30 16.19 -6.67
N TYR A 139 13.16 15.51 -6.59
CA TYR A 139 11.86 16.09 -6.25
C TYR A 139 11.59 15.99 -4.74
N PRO A 140 11.52 17.11 -4.00
CA PRO A 140 11.37 17.11 -2.54
C PRO A 140 10.12 16.40 -2.02
N GLU A 141 9.00 16.48 -2.75
CA GLU A 141 7.75 15.83 -2.39
C GLU A 141 7.83 14.30 -2.48
N VAL A 142 8.59 13.78 -3.46
CA VAL A 142 8.82 12.35 -3.63
C VAL A 142 9.78 11.86 -2.55
N LEU A 143 10.85 12.62 -2.31
CA LEU A 143 11.80 12.35 -1.24
C LEU A 143 11.10 12.29 0.13
N GLY A 144 10.19 13.24 0.41
CA GLY A 144 9.37 13.24 1.62
C GLY A 144 8.58 11.94 1.81
N SER A 145 7.95 11.43 0.75
CA SER A 145 7.23 10.15 0.78
C SER A 145 8.16 8.95 0.95
N ILE A 146 9.36 8.95 0.34
CA ILE A 146 10.40 7.91 0.54
C ILE A 146 10.83 7.87 2.00
N LEU A 147 11.08 9.02 2.61
CA LEU A 147 11.41 9.13 4.03
C LEU A 147 10.26 8.66 4.93
N GLY A 148 9.02 9.00 4.57
CA GLY A 148 7.81 8.50 5.24
C GLY A 148 7.72 6.97 5.20
N ALA A 149 8.02 6.36 4.06
CA ALA A 149 8.05 4.92 3.87
C ALA A 149 9.12 4.25 4.71
N LEU A 150 10.36 4.77 4.67
CA LEU A 150 11.47 4.30 5.50
C LEU A 150 11.12 4.39 6.99
N LYS A 151 10.58 5.52 7.44
CA LYS A 151 10.11 5.69 8.83
C LYS A 151 9.06 4.65 9.22
N SER A 152 8.09 4.37 8.35
CA SER A 152 7.04 3.38 8.62
C SER A 152 7.62 1.97 8.78
N ILE A 153 8.55 1.57 7.89
CA ILE A 153 9.27 0.29 7.99
C ILE A 153 10.09 0.21 9.29
N CYS A 154 10.87 1.25 9.60
CA CYS A 154 11.67 1.34 10.82
C CYS A 154 10.83 1.14 12.09
N ASN A 155 9.65 1.77 12.13
CA ASN A 155 8.77 1.72 13.28
C ASN A 155 8.23 0.30 13.57
N VAL A 156 8.08 -0.55 12.55
CA VAL A 156 7.50 -1.89 12.71
C VAL A 156 8.56 -3.00 12.83
N ILE A 157 9.71 -2.88 12.17
CA ILE A 157 10.79 -3.89 12.25
C ILE A 157 11.70 -3.68 13.47
N GLY A 158 11.81 -2.43 13.93
CA GLY A 158 12.77 -2.03 14.93
C GLY A 158 14.16 -1.73 14.34
N MET A 159 14.87 -0.82 15.01
CA MET A 159 16.10 -0.19 14.50
C MET A 159 17.26 -1.18 14.26
N THR A 160 17.28 -2.32 14.93
CA THR A 160 18.38 -3.30 14.88
C THR A 160 18.30 -4.25 13.69
N LYS A 161 17.12 -4.42 13.11
CA LYS A 161 16.87 -5.33 11.97
C LYS A 161 16.65 -4.58 10.66
N MET A 162 16.62 -3.25 10.72
CA MET A 162 16.44 -2.40 9.55
C MET A 162 17.67 -2.51 8.64
N THR A 163 17.42 -2.68 7.34
CA THR A 163 18.45 -2.71 6.31
C THR A 163 18.12 -1.63 5.28
N PRO A 164 19.02 -0.66 5.04
CA PRO A 164 20.32 -0.42 5.68
C PRO A 164 20.19 0.28 7.04
N PRO A 165 21.02 -0.04 8.05
CA PRO A 165 20.91 0.50 9.42
C PRO A 165 20.67 2.03 9.49
N ILE A 166 19.88 2.49 10.48
CA ILE A 166 19.53 3.93 10.63
C ILE A 166 20.74 4.85 10.70
N LYS A 167 21.87 4.39 11.25
CA LYS A 167 23.13 5.14 11.27
C LYS A 167 23.65 5.50 9.86
N ASP A 168 23.28 4.72 8.84
CA ASP A 168 23.66 4.93 7.45
C ASP A 168 22.65 5.83 6.72
N LEU A 169 21.46 6.05 7.32
CA LEU A 169 20.43 7.00 6.85
C LEU A 169 20.76 8.44 7.23
N LEU A 170 21.18 8.68 8.48
CA LEU A 170 21.39 10.02 9.04
C LEU A 170 22.31 10.92 8.18
N PRO A 171 23.49 10.47 7.71
CA PRO A 171 24.41 11.34 6.96
C PRO A 171 23.90 11.77 5.59
N ARG A 172 22.87 11.10 5.03
CA ARG A 172 22.27 11.45 3.74
C ARG A 172 21.11 12.45 3.87
N LEU A 173 20.64 12.73 5.08
CA LEU A 173 19.56 13.68 5.34
C LEU A 173 20.06 15.08 5.76
N GLU A 174 21.36 15.23 6.01
CA GLU A 174 21.99 16.47 6.47
C GLU A 174 22.44 17.41 5.32
N PHE A 175 21.89 17.24 4.11
CA PHE A 175 22.20 18.09 2.94
C PHE A 175 20.93 18.66 2.32
#